data_AF-A0A9X2JA17-F1
#
_entry.id   AF-A0A9X2JA17-F1
#
_cell.length_a   1.000
_cell.length_b   1.000
_cell.length_c   1.000
_cell.angle_alpha   90.00
_cell.angle_beta   90.00
_cell.angle_gamma   90.00
#
_symmetry.space_group_name_H-M   'P 1'
#
loop_
_entity.id
_entity.type
_entity.pdbx_description
1 polymer ?
#
loop_
_entity_poly.entity_id
_entity_poly.type
_entity_poly.pdbx_seq_one_letter_code
_entity_poly.pdbx_strand_id
1 'polypeptide(L)' 'DPWWLSHYPPNGWGCQCTVIAYNLRDLNRMGKSGPDKAPAIKLRKITFKGAEIEMPEGIDPGWDYAPGGSDI' A
#
# COMPACT_ATOMS: atom_id res chain seq x y z
N ASP A 1 -1.41 5.69 -9.26
CA ASP A 1 -2.64 5.28 -8.56
C ASP A 1 -2.47 5.64 -7.08
N PRO A 2 -3.39 6.39 -6.44
CA PRO A 2 -3.29 6.81 -5.04
C PRO A 2 -3.15 5.67 -4.04
N TRP A 3 -3.60 4.45 -4.36
CA TRP A 3 -3.50 3.30 -3.46
C TRP A 3 -2.05 3.00 -3.03
N TRP A 4 -1.10 3.18 -3.95
CA TRP A 4 0.32 2.95 -3.69
C TRP A 4 0.96 3.97 -2.74
N LEU A 5 0.32 5.13 -2.49
CA LEU A 5 0.89 6.13 -1.56
C LEU A 5 0.93 5.62 -0.12
N SER A 6 0.00 4.74 0.25
CA SER A 6 -0.05 4.12 1.58
C SER A 6 0.35 2.65 1.56
N HIS A 7 0.05 1.89 0.50
CA HIS A 7 0.23 0.43 0.53
C HIS A 7 1.57 -0.07 -0.05
N TYR A 8 2.46 0.83 -0.45
CA TYR A 8 3.79 0.44 -0.90
C TYR A 8 4.63 -0.01 0.30
N PRO A 9 5.14 -1.26 0.32
CA PRO A 9 5.90 -1.79 1.44
C PRO A 9 7.13 -0.95 1.80
N PRO A 10 7.58 -0.98 3.06
CA PRO A 10 7.08 -1.82 4.16
C PRO A 10 5.79 -1.29 4.82
N ASN A 11 4.83 -2.19 5.07
CA ASN A 11 3.53 -1.83 5.67
C ASN A 11 3.43 -2.15 7.17
N GLY A 12 4.53 -2.56 7.81
CA GLY A 12 4.54 -2.93 9.23
C GLY A 12 5.81 -3.61 9.70
N TRP A 13 5.91 -3.84 11.00
CA TRP A 13 7.12 -4.41 11.60
C TRP A 13 7.32 -5.87 11.16
N GLY A 14 8.51 -6.19 10.65
CA GLY A 14 8.82 -7.53 10.13
C GLY A 14 8.16 -7.88 8.80
N CYS A 15 7.50 -6.92 8.13
CA CYS A 15 6.96 -7.11 6.80
C CYS A 15 8.09 -7.38 5.79
N GLN A 16 8.03 -8.51 5.09
CA GLN A 16 8.98 -8.90 4.03
C GLN A 16 8.37 -8.76 2.63
N CYS A 17 7.25 -8.05 2.50
CA CYS A 17 6.58 -7.85 1.23
C CYS A 17 7.46 -6.99 0.31
N THR A 18 7.56 -7.39 -0.96
CA THR A 18 8.28 -6.65 -2.01
C THR A 18 7.38 -6.40 -3.20
N VAL A 19 7.60 -5.29 -3.90
CA VAL A 19 6.88 -4.96 -5.13
C VAL A 19 7.72 -5.36 -6.33
N ILE A 20 7.09 -6.06 -7.27
CA ILE A 20 7.69 -6.43 -8.55
C ILE A 20 6.94 -5.68 -9.65
N ALA A 21 7.66 -4.88 -10.44
CA ALA A 21 7.11 -4.20 -11.58
C ALA A 21 7.01 -5.15 -12.78
N TYR A 22 5.86 -5.14 -13.47
CA TYR A 22 5.65 -5.87 -14.71
C TYR A 22 5.52 -4.91 -15.88
N ASN A 23 6.16 -5.24 -17.00
CA ASN A 23 5.98 -4.53 -18.26
C ASN A 23 4.79 -5.12 -19.06
N LEU A 24 4.42 -4.46 -20.16
CA LEU A 24 3.28 -4.89 -20.99
C LEU A 24 3.46 -6.30 -21.58
N ARG A 25 4.69 -6.70 -21.93
CA ARG A 25 4.97 -8.05 -22.46
C ARG A 25 4.71 -9.12 -21.40
N ASP A 26 5.12 -8.88 -20.16
CA ASP A 26 4.87 -9.81 -19.06
C ASP A 26 3.39 -9.89 -18.73
N LEU A 27 2.68 -8.76 -18.71
CA LEU A 27 1.22 -8.71 -18.53
C LEU A 27 0.49 -9.51 -19.63
N ASN A 28 0.90 -9.34 -20.89
CA ASN A 28 0.34 -10.10 -22.01
C ASN A 28 0.60 -11.61 -21.85
N ARG A 29 1.78 -12.02 -21.36
CA ARG A 29 2.09 -13.43 -21.07
C ARG A 29 1.19 -14.01 -19.97
N MET A 30 0.72 -13.16 -19.04
CA MET A 30 -0.26 -13.52 -18.02
C MET A 30 -1.71 -13.46 -18.52
N GLY A 31 -1.94 -13.17 -19.81
CA GLY A 31 -3.28 -13.03 -20.40
C GLY A 31 -3.99 -11.73 -20.02
N LYS A 32 -3.26 -10.72 -19.54
CA LYS A 32 -3.81 -9.41 -19.16
C LYS A 32 -3.59 -8.39 -20.28
N SER A 33 -4.57 -7.52 -20.50
CA SER A 33 -4.48 -6.41 -21.45
C SER A 33 -3.82 -5.15 -20.86
N GLY A 34 -3.57 -5.15 -19.54
CA GLY A 34 -2.97 -4.03 -18.81
C GLY A 34 -2.93 -4.29 -17.30
N PRO A 35 -2.49 -3.29 -16.51
CA PRO A 35 -2.55 -3.36 -15.05
C PRO A 35 -4.00 -3.48 -14.55
N ASP A 36 -4.20 -4.22 -13.47
CA ASP A 36 -5.50 -4.28 -12.81
C ASP A 36 -5.80 -2.94 -12.10
N LYS A 37 -7.09 -2.67 -11.90
CA LYS A 37 -7.52 -1.54 -11.08
C LYS A 37 -7.16 -1.80 -9.61
N ALA A 38 -6.56 -0.81 -8.94
CA ALA A 38 -6.27 -0.94 -7.52
C ALA A 38 -7.55 -1.15 -6.70
N PRO A 39 -7.47 -1.94 -5.60
CA PRO A 39 -8.60 -2.15 -4.72
C PRO A 39 -8.98 -0.85 -4.00
N ALA A 40 -10.23 -0.76 -3.55
CA ALA A 40 -10.67 0.36 -2.73
C ALA A 40 -9.90 0.37 -1.40
N ILE A 41 -9.46 1.55 -0.96
CA ILE A 41 -8.85 1.75 0.34
C ILE A 41 -9.94 1.57 1.41
N LYS A 42 -9.81 0.54 2.24
CA LYS A 42 -10.67 0.31 3.39
C LYS A 42 -9.97 0.83 4.64
N LEU A 43 -10.65 1.70 5.38
CA LEU A 43 -10.14 2.22 6.64
C LEU A 43 -10.67 1.38 7.81
N ARG A 44 -9.81 1.12 8.78
CA ARG A 44 -10.12 0.49 10.06
C ARG A 44 -9.79 1.46 11.19
N LYS A 45 -10.58 1.41 12.26
CA LYS A 45 -10.30 2.14 13.51
C LYS A 45 -9.46 1.26 14.42
N ILE A 46 -8.38 1.82 14.95
CA ILE A 46 -7.50 1.15 15.91
C ILE A 46 -7.15 2.08 17.05
N THR A 47 -6.96 1.51 18.24
CA THR A 47 -6.42 2.26 19.38
C THR A 47 -4.90 2.16 19.35
N PHE A 48 -4.22 3.27 19.08
CA PHE A 48 -2.76 3.37 19.09
C PHE A 48 -2.33 4.44 20.09
N LYS A 49 -1.48 4.07 21.05
CA LYS A 49 -0.99 4.98 22.12
C LYS A 49 -2.11 5.71 22.87
N GLY A 50 -3.27 5.07 23.07
CA GLY A 50 -4.41 5.63 23.78
C GLY A 50 -5.32 6.55 22.95
N ALA A 51 -5.02 6.77 21.66
CA ALA A 51 -5.88 7.49 20.73
C ALA A 51 -6.52 6.53 19.72
N GLU A 52 -7.78 6.79 19.33
CA GLU A 52 -8.38 6.14 18.18
C GLU A 52 -7.92 6.83 16.90
N ILE A 53 -7.29 6.07 16.00
CA ILE A 53 -6.88 6.53 14.68
C ILE A 53 -7.53 5.67 13.60
N GLU A 54 -7.83 6.29 12.46
CA GLU A 54 -8.27 5.58 11.25
C GLU A 54 -7.05 5.29 10.38
N MET A 55 -6.89 4.03 9.97
CA MET A 55 -5.78 3.60 9.13
C MET A 55 -6.25 2.64 8.05
N PRO A 56 -5.56 2.56 6.89
CA PRO A 56 -5.86 1.54 5.90
C PRO A 56 -5.69 0.12 6.47
N GLU A 57 -6.54 -0.79 6.02
CA GLU A 57 -6.47 -2.19 6.36
C GLU A 57 -5.17 -2.82 5.83
N GLY A 58 -4.47 -3.60 6.68
CA GLY A 58 -3.21 -4.25 6.31
C GLY A 58 -1.95 -3.39 6.47
N ILE A 59 -2.08 -2.16 7.01
CA ILE A 59 -0.96 -1.28 7.35
C ILE A 59 -0.91 -1.06 8.87
N ASP A 60 0.28 -1.12 9.44
CA ASP A 60 0.56 -0.85 10.85
C ASP A 60 0.72 0.66 11.13
N PRO A 61 0.44 1.12 12.36
CA PRO A 61 0.66 2.51 12.77
C PRO A 61 2.06 3.05 12.47
N GLY A 62 2.11 4.17 11.74
CA GLY A 62 3.34 4.85 11.36
C GLY A 62 4.02 4.30 10.10
N TRP A 63 3.38 3.37 9.38
CA TRP A 63 3.84 2.83 8.10
C TRP A 63 2.91 3.20 6.93
N ASP A 64 1.97 4.12 7.15
CA ASP A 64 0.97 4.58 6.19
C ASP A 64 1.46 5.69 5.24
N TYR A 65 2.75 5.98 5.27
CA TYR A 65 3.40 6.95 4.40
C TYR A 65 4.80 6.50 4.00
N ALA A 66 5.24 6.91 2.81
CA ALA A 66 6.61 6.72 2.35
C ALA A 66 7.54 7.84 2.87
N PRO A 67 8.73 7.52 3.43
CA PRO A 67 9.72 8.54 3.78
C PRO A 67 10.12 9.36 2.55
N GLY A 68 10.10 10.69 2.66
CA GLY A 68 10.33 11.61 1.51
C GLY A 68 9.05 12.05 0.79
N GLY A 69 7.88 11.57 1.19
CA GLY A 69 6.58 12.14 0.79
C GLY A 69 6.13 13.35 1.63
N SER A 70 6.93 13.72 2.63
CA SER A 70 6.70 14.85 3.54
C SER A 70 7.65 16.00 3.20
N ASP A 71 7.55 16.55 2.00
CA ASP A 71 8.05 17.87 1.67
C ASP A 71 6.88 18.66 1.07
N ILE A 72 6.25 19.50 1.89
CA ILE A 72 5.36 20.59 1.48
C ILE A 72 6.19 21.86 1.42
#